data_AF-A0A9D8S6Z2-F1
#
_entry.id   AF-A0A9D8S6Z2-F1
#
_cell.length_a   1.000
_cell.length_b   1.000
_cell.length_c   1.000
_cell.angle_alpha   90.00
_cell.angle_beta   90.00
_cell.angle_gamma   90.00
#
_symmetry.space_group_name_H-M   'P 1'
#
loop_
_entity.id
_entity.type
_entity.pdbx_description
1 polymer ?
#
loop_
_entity_poly.entity_id
_entity_poly.type
_entity_poly.pdbx_seq_one_letter_code
_entity_poly.pdbx_strand_id
1 'polypeptide(L)'
;MSINKIKPSSLESIEKNAFANVTTYAGKVTLPNLKYVGENALGSITAEHLILENAEIIKDIPDCEYVLIGSDIKEFSCDNTDTTIYAYEDSVVDEFCKNNNLNFANYNSIDPILRDVEPLLTGYDYILHFEAIGFNTTYEWYACNNPDRSDAVLIETSLNEPNTIDPIAIFFDNYEENKYTYFYCVATSTENGNVLEIPSSLCKNIFATIKGTDKTFIDFLGVIYTSSPNNVNTLDNIFSVDGDIRVTPSYATDTQNCYGTGSIVEILNGDEVAIGLTLVVQGDINGDGVVNVIDLTEIEKAVNGHKDITDTYSVAADANRDETFDIADYQTAVNIALSA
;
A
#
# COMPACT_ATOMS: atom_id res chain seq x y z
N MET A 1 10.89 -2.03 -8.06
CA MET A 1 11.58 -2.31 -9.35
C MET A 1 10.79 -1.54 -10.40
N SER A 2 11.38 -0.52 -11.03
CA SER A 2 10.64 0.41 -11.88
C SER A 2 10.15 -0.27 -13.15
N ILE A 3 8.83 -0.39 -13.28
CA ILE A 3 8.17 -0.81 -14.52
C ILE A 3 8.32 0.38 -15.47
N ASN A 4 9.12 0.23 -16.54
CA ASN A 4 9.30 1.27 -17.55
C ASN A 4 8.01 1.44 -18.36
N LYS A 5 7.05 2.21 -17.83
CA LYS A 5 5.88 2.68 -18.59
C LYS A 5 6.34 3.70 -19.63
N ILE A 6 6.40 3.29 -20.89
CA ILE A 6 6.53 4.21 -22.01
C ILE A 6 5.12 4.50 -22.51
N LYS A 7 4.65 5.75 -22.33
CA LYS A 7 3.39 6.25 -22.92
C LYS A 7 3.73 7.27 -24.00
N PRO A 8 4.07 6.83 -25.23
CA PRO A 8 4.42 7.75 -26.31
C PRO A 8 3.13 8.38 -26.86
N SER A 9 2.67 9.44 -26.20
CA SER A 9 1.42 10.12 -26.53
C SER A 9 1.41 10.79 -27.91
N SER A 10 2.55 10.93 -28.58
CA SER A 10 2.64 11.45 -29.95
C SER A 10 2.73 10.37 -31.02
N LEU A 11 2.78 9.09 -30.65
CA LEU A 11 2.94 8.00 -31.61
C LEU A 11 1.58 7.60 -32.19
N GLU A 12 1.37 7.93 -33.47
CA GLU A 12 0.15 7.61 -34.21
C GLU A 12 0.30 6.41 -35.16
N SER A 13 1.52 6.10 -35.59
CA SER A 13 1.78 4.95 -36.46
C SER A 13 3.04 4.18 -36.07
N ILE A 14 2.99 2.85 -36.20
CA ILE A 14 4.15 1.97 -36.22
C ILE A 14 4.21 1.36 -37.62
N GLU A 15 5.20 1.81 -38.39
CA GLU A 15 5.33 1.41 -39.78
C GLU A 15 5.77 -0.06 -39.95
N LYS A 16 5.59 -0.57 -41.16
CA LYS A 16 6.03 -1.92 -41.54
C LYS A 16 7.50 -2.14 -41.16
N ASN A 17 7.79 -3.28 -40.52
CA ASN A 17 9.12 -3.67 -40.03
C ASN A 17 9.78 -2.72 -39.00
N ALA A 18 9.04 -1.80 -38.37
CA ALA A 18 9.61 -0.81 -37.44
C ALA A 18 10.51 -1.44 -36.36
N PHE A 19 10.07 -2.59 -35.81
CA PHE A 19 10.79 -3.32 -34.77
C PHE A 19 11.18 -4.75 -35.20
N ALA A 20 11.22 -5.05 -36.50
CA ALA A 20 11.52 -6.39 -37.00
C ALA A 20 12.88 -6.98 -36.54
N ASN A 21 13.81 -6.15 -36.06
CA ASN A 21 15.12 -6.58 -35.55
C ASN A 21 15.25 -6.45 -34.02
N VAL A 22 14.17 -6.11 -33.31
CA VAL A 22 14.15 -6.06 -31.85
C VAL A 22 13.75 -7.44 -31.33
N THR A 23 14.65 -8.07 -30.59
CA THR A 23 14.48 -9.48 -30.15
C THR A 23 13.94 -9.63 -28.74
N THR A 24 13.96 -8.57 -27.93
CA THR A 24 13.49 -8.61 -26.53
C THR A 24 13.07 -7.23 -26.05
N TYR A 25 11.81 -7.11 -25.65
CA TYR A 25 11.33 -6.12 -24.70
C TYR A 25 10.70 -6.90 -23.54
N ALA A 26 10.65 -6.32 -22.34
CA ALA A 26 9.96 -6.91 -21.21
C ALA A 26 9.29 -5.77 -20.43
N GLY A 27 7.97 -5.83 -20.31
CA GLY A 27 7.15 -4.81 -19.66
C GLY A 27 5.82 -4.57 -20.37
N LYS A 28 5.06 -3.62 -19.83
CA LYS A 28 3.77 -3.17 -20.34
C LYS A 28 3.94 -1.95 -21.26
N VAL A 29 3.28 -1.97 -22.42
CA VAL A 29 3.21 -0.82 -23.33
C VAL A 29 1.76 -0.43 -23.55
N THR A 30 1.44 0.84 -23.29
CA THR A 30 0.13 1.43 -23.62
C THR A 30 0.33 2.50 -24.69
N LEU A 31 -0.31 2.32 -25.83
CA LEU A 31 -0.17 3.18 -27.01
C LEU A 31 -1.50 3.89 -27.30
N PRO A 32 -1.89 4.89 -26.49
CA PRO A 32 -3.25 5.43 -26.50
C PRO A 32 -3.60 6.13 -27.82
N ASN A 33 -2.65 6.81 -28.47
CA ASN A 33 -2.93 7.57 -29.69
C ASN A 33 -2.56 6.82 -30.97
N LEU A 34 -2.19 5.54 -30.86
CA LEU A 34 -1.80 4.75 -32.00
C LEU A 34 -3.01 4.44 -32.88
N LYS A 35 -2.90 4.78 -34.16
CA LYS A 35 -3.92 4.54 -35.19
C LYS A 35 -3.58 3.38 -36.13
N TYR A 36 -2.28 3.14 -36.37
CA TYR A 36 -1.82 2.18 -37.36
C TYR A 36 -0.66 1.30 -36.85
N VAL A 37 -0.77 -0.01 -37.03
CA VAL A 37 0.33 -0.98 -36.90
C VAL A 37 0.50 -1.71 -38.23
N GLY A 38 1.68 -1.55 -38.85
CA GLY A 38 2.02 -2.18 -40.13
C GLY A 38 2.40 -3.66 -40.02
N GLU A 39 2.54 -4.32 -41.17
CA GLU A 39 2.96 -5.72 -41.24
C GLU A 39 4.35 -5.93 -40.60
N ASN A 40 4.53 -6.98 -39.80
CA ASN A 40 5.79 -7.29 -39.12
C ASN A 40 6.38 -6.08 -38.36
N ALA A 41 5.53 -5.14 -37.96
CA ALA A 41 5.91 -3.90 -37.30
C ALA A 41 6.45 -4.16 -35.90
N LEU A 42 5.86 -5.09 -35.16
CA LEU A 42 6.22 -5.48 -33.81
C LEU A 42 7.15 -6.71 -33.80
N GLY A 43 7.18 -7.47 -34.91
CA GLY A 43 8.20 -8.49 -35.16
C GLY A 43 8.23 -9.56 -34.06
N SER A 44 9.42 -9.89 -33.55
CA SER A 44 9.62 -10.86 -32.45
C SER A 44 9.62 -10.21 -31.06
N ILE A 45 8.99 -9.04 -30.91
CA ILE A 45 8.86 -8.44 -29.59
C ILE A 45 8.05 -9.40 -28.71
N THR A 46 8.65 -9.76 -27.59
CA THR A 46 7.92 -10.33 -26.44
C THR A 46 7.42 -9.19 -25.57
N ALA A 47 6.18 -9.22 -25.13
CA ALA A 47 5.65 -8.30 -24.13
C ALA A 47 4.86 -9.08 -23.08
N GLU A 48 4.63 -8.49 -21.91
CA GLU A 48 3.71 -9.09 -20.93
C GLU A 48 2.28 -8.87 -21.41
N HIS A 49 1.92 -7.60 -21.65
CA HIS A 49 0.62 -7.19 -22.16
C HIS A 49 0.75 -6.00 -23.11
N LEU A 50 -0.13 -5.91 -24.11
CA LEU A 50 -0.25 -4.75 -25.01
C LEU A 50 -1.69 -4.22 -25.04
N ILE A 51 -1.84 -2.90 -24.89
CA ILE A 51 -3.14 -2.23 -24.94
C ILE A 51 -3.15 -1.23 -26.11
N LEU A 52 -4.06 -1.43 -27.05
CA LEU A 52 -4.25 -0.65 -28.27
C LEU A 52 -5.64 -0.02 -28.27
N GLU A 53 -5.78 1.10 -27.55
CA GLU A 53 -7.08 1.72 -27.26
C GLU A 53 -7.77 2.32 -28.49
N ASN A 54 -7.03 3.07 -29.32
CA ASN A 54 -7.61 3.85 -30.42
C ASN A 54 -7.14 3.39 -31.81
N ALA A 55 -6.62 2.16 -31.90
CA ALA A 55 -6.06 1.61 -33.14
C ALA A 55 -7.17 1.34 -34.17
N GLU A 56 -6.99 1.85 -35.38
CA GLU A 56 -7.96 1.70 -36.48
C GLU A 56 -7.55 0.58 -37.44
N ILE A 57 -6.26 0.33 -37.58
CA ILE A 57 -5.71 -0.72 -38.45
C ILE A 57 -4.56 -1.41 -37.73
N ILE A 58 -4.66 -2.73 -37.59
CA ILE A 58 -3.62 -3.57 -36.98
C ILE A 58 -3.27 -4.70 -37.96
N LYS A 59 -1.99 -4.79 -38.33
CA LYS A 59 -1.46 -5.82 -39.23
C LYS A 59 -0.40 -6.71 -38.59
N ASP A 60 -0.13 -6.50 -37.31
CA ASP A 60 0.84 -7.27 -36.54
C ASP A 60 0.57 -7.13 -35.04
N ILE A 61 0.80 -8.21 -34.28
CA ILE A 61 0.74 -8.22 -32.81
C ILE A 61 1.95 -8.99 -32.26
N PRO A 62 2.49 -8.60 -31.10
CA PRO A 62 3.66 -9.26 -30.52
C PRO A 62 3.28 -10.60 -29.85
N ASP A 63 4.28 -11.40 -29.52
CA ASP A 63 4.11 -12.53 -28.61
C ASP A 63 3.93 -12.01 -27.18
N CYS A 64 2.74 -12.14 -26.61
CA CYS A 64 2.45 -11.71 -25.25
C CYS A 64 1.33 -12.52 -24.61
N GLU A 65 1.10 -12.37 -23.31
CA GLU A 65 0.01 -13.09 -22.64
C GLU A 65 -1.35 -12.69 -23.23
N TYR A 66 -1.54 -11.38 -23.43
CA TYR A 66 -2.71 -10.89 -24.14
C TYR A 66 -2.52 -9.51 -24.81
N VAL A 67 -3.34 -9.25 -25.82
CA VAL A 67 -3.57 -7.92 -26.42
C VAL A 67 -5.00 -7.49 -26.16
N LEU A 68 -5.19 -6.27 -25.66
CA LEU A 68 -6.50 -5.63 -25.61
C LEU A 68 -6.65 -4.63 -26.78
N ILE A 69 -7.66 -4.83 -27.60
CA ILE A 69 -7.94 -4.01 -28.79
C ILE A 69 -9.25 -3.27 -28.61
N GLY A 70 -9.20 -1.95 -28.78
CA GLY A 70 -10.37 -1.09 -28.72
C GLY A 70 -11.29 -1.22 -29.93
N SER A 71 -12.48 -0.66 -29.76
CA SER A 71 -13.61 -0.70 -30.69
C SER A 71 -13.46 0.17 -31.94
N ASP A 72 -12.46 1.06 -32.00
CA ASP A 72 -12.14 1.90 -33.17
C ASP A 72 -11.59 1.10 -34.37
N ILE A 73 -11.27 -0.17 -34.16
CA ILE A 73 -10.65 -1.07 -35.13
C ILE A 73 -11.55 -1.29 -36.36
N LYS A 74 -10.97 -1.03 -37.54
CA LYS A 74 -11.63 -1.16 -38.85
C LYS A 74 -11.06 -2.30 -39.68
N GLU A 75 -9.76 -2.57 -39.52
CA GLU A 75 -9.05 -3.65 -40.22
C GLU A 75 -8.11 -4.34 -39.23
N PHE A 76 -8.26 -5.66 -39.09
CA PHE A 76 -7.42 -6.49 -38.23
C PHE A 76 -6.86 -7.68 -39.02
N SER A 77 -5.56 -7.91 -38.87
CA SER A 77 -4.88 -9.11 -39.37
C SER A 77 -3.66 -9.42 -38.52
N CYS A 78 -3.47 -10.69 -38.20
CA CYS A 78 -2.25 -11.19 -37.58
C CYS A 78 -2.11 -12.70 -37.86
N ASP A 79 -0.88 -13.19 -37.75
CA ASP A 79 -0.55 -14.62 -37.87
C ASP A 79 -0.16 -15.24 -36.50
N ASN A 80 -0.28 -14.47 -35.41
CA ASN A 80 0.09 -14.91 -34.07
C ASN A 80 -1.02 -15.74 -33.43
N THR A 81 -0.72 -17.00 -33.12
CA THR A 81 -1.66 -17.97 -32.53
C THR A 81 -1.51 -18.15 -31.02
N ASP A 82 -0.40 -17.68 -30.45
CA ASP A 82 -0.01 -17.95 -29.06
C ASP A 82 -0.55 -16.89 -28.09
N THR A 83 -0.82 -15.69 -28.60
CA THR A 83 -1.34 -14.55 -27.84
C THR A 83 -2.86 -14.58 -27.71
N THR A 84 -3.41 -14.32 -26.51
CA THR A 84 -4.86 -14.15 -26.31
C THR A 84 -5.30 -12.76 -26.76
N ILE A 85 -6.30 -12.68 -27.64
CA ILE A 85 -6.80 -11.41 -28.18
C ILE A 85 -8.13 -11.07 -27.50
N TYR A 86 -8.15 -9.97 -26.74
CA TYR A 86 -9.35 -9.40 -26.15
C TYR A 86 -9.88 -8.25 -27.00
N ALA A 87 -11.15 -8.37 -27.41
CA ALA A 87 -11.90 -7.29 -28.03
C ALA A 87 -13.41 -7.49 -27.76
N TYR A 88 -14.24 -6.56 -28.22
CA TYR A 88 -15.69 -6.76 -28.17
C TYR A 88 -16.13 -7.91 -29.07
N GLU A 89 -17.12 -8.65 -28.61
CA GLU A 89 -17.88 -9.59 -29.43
C GLU A 89 -18.55 -8.87 -30.60
N ASP A 90 -18.70 -9.56 -31.73
CA ASP A 90 -19.20 -9.03 -33.00
C ASP A 90 -18.34 -7.91 -33.64
N SER A 91 -17.10 -7.71 -33.15
CA SER A 91 -16.13 -6.81 -33.77
C SER A 91 -15.43 -7.43 -35.00
N VAL A 92 -14.76 -6.60 -35.80
CA VAL A 92 -13.91 -7.08 -36.91
C VAL A 92 -12.77 -7.99 -36.42
N VAL A 93 -12.34 -7.82 -35.17
CA VAL A 93 -11.32 -8.66 -34.52
C VAL A 93 -11.90 -10.03 -34.21
N ASP A 94 -13.09 -10.08 -33.61
CA ASP A 94 -13.80 -11.33 -33.30
C ASP A 94 -14.07 -12.16 -34.58
N GLU A 95 -14.61 -11.52 -35.62
CA GLU A 95 -14.84 -12.17 -36.92
C GLU A 95 -13.54 -12.73 -37.52
N PHE A 96 -12.45 -11.96 -37.51
CA PHE A 96 -11.16 -12.41 -38.03
C PHE A 96 -10.60 -13.58 -37.21
N CYS A 97 -10.64 -13.50 -35.89
CA CYS A 97 -10.11 -14.55 -35.02
C CYS A 97 -10.88 -15.87 -35.19
N LYS A 98 -12.22 -15.80 -35.29
CA LYS A 98 -13.07 -16.97 -35.58
C LYS A 98 -12.74 -17.59 -36.93
N ASN A 99 -12.54 -16.78 -37.98
CA ASN A 99 -12.24 -17.27 -39.33
C ASN A 99 -10.84 -17.87 -39.47
N ASN A 100 -9.88 -17.45 -38.63
CA ASN A 100 -8.49 -17.89 -38.68
C ASN A 100 -8.08 -18.81 -37.52
N ASN A 101 -9.05 -19.22 -36.67
CA ASN A 101 -8.83 -20.10 -35.53
C ASN A 101 -7.76 -19.57 -34.55
N LEU A 102 -7.85 -18.28 -34.23
CA LEU A 102 -7.00 -17.60 -33.25
C LEU A 102 -7.62 -17.61 -31.85
N ASN A 103 -6.80 -17.41 -30.83
CA ASN A 103 -7.22 -17.37 -29.43
C ASN A 103 -7.92 -16.04 -29.10
N PHE A 104 -9.25 -16.04 -29.09
CA PHE A 104 -10.08 -14.87 -28.84
C PHE A 104 -10.85 -14.99 -27.52
N ALA A 105 -10.97 -13.88 -26.80
CA ALA A 105 -11.83 -13.74 -25.64
C ALA A 105 -12.61 -12.41 -25.69
N ASN A 106 -13.87 -12.43 -25.24
CA ASN A 106 -14.67 -11.22 -25.15
C ASN A 106 -14.11 -10.32 -24.04
N TYR A 107 -13.92 -9.03 -24.30
CA TYR A 107 -13.53 -8.04 -23.31
C TYR A 107 -14.38 -8.10 -22.03
N ASN A 108 -15.70 -8.29 -22.15
CA ASN A 108 -16.60 -8.39 -21.00
C ASN A 108 -16.40 -9.64 -20.14
N SER A 109 -15.57 -10.59 -20.59
CA SER A 109 -15.23 -11.82 -19.85
C SER A 109 -13.84 -11.79 -19.22
N ILE A 110 -13.08 -10.70 -19.43
CA ILE A 110 -11.74 -10.55 -18.84
C ILE A 110 -11.87 -10.41 -17.32
N ASP A 111 -10.94 -10.98 -16.57
CA ASP A 111 -10.69 -10.52 -15.20
C ASP A 111 -9.98 -9.17 -15.32
N PRO A 112 -10.65 -8.05 -15.00
CA PRO A 112 -10.07 -6.76 -15.24
C PRO A 112 -9.01 -6.40 -14.20
N ILE A 113 -8.75 -7.20 -13.16
CA ILE A 113 -7.76 -6.87 -12.13
C ILE A 113 -6.41 -7.51 -12.47
N LEU A 114 -5.41 -6.70 -12.81
CA LEU A 114 -4.02 -7.14 -13.00
C LEU A 114 -3.29 -7.27 -11.69
N ARG A 115 -3.53 -6.30 -10.80
CA ARG A 115 -2.95 -6.28 -9.47
C ARG A 115 -3.99 -5.71 -8.52
N ASP A 116 -4.46 -6.55 -7.61
CA ASP A 116 -5.32 -6.10 -6.53
C ASP A 116 -4.50 -5.41 -5.43
N VAL A 117 -5.19 -4.64 -4.59
CA VAL A 117 -4.60 -4.06 -3.39
C VAL A 117 -4.22 -5.14 -2.40
N GLU A 118 -3.17 -4.87 -1.60
CA GLU A 118 -2.82 -5.75 -0.50
C GLU A 118 -3.95 -5.81 0.53
N PRO A 119 -4.21 -6.97 1.16
CA PRO A 119 -5.36 -7.13 2.06
C PRO A 119 -5.18 -6.39 3.40
N LEU A 120 -3.94 -6.10 3.77
CA LEU A 120 -3.59 -5.46 5.04
C LEU A 120 -2.49 -4.41 4.83
N LEU A 121 -2.72 -3.24 5.42
CA LEU A 121 -1.73 -2.20 5.60
C LEU A 121 -0.98 -2.46 6.93
N THR A 122 0.30 -2.84 6.84
CA THR A 122 1.10 -3.33 7.98
C THR A 122 2.38 -2.53 8.25
N GLY A 123 2.67 -1.52 7.43
CA GLY A 123 3.94 -0.81 7.47
C GLY A 123 3.79 0.71 7.35
N TYR A 124 4.91 1.37 7.65
CA TYR A 124 5.08 2.81 7.57
C TYR A 124 5.57 3.19 6.18
N ASP A 125 5.07 4.29 5.62
CA ASP A 125 5.31 4.73 4.25
C ASP A 125 4.91 3.66 3.21
N TYR A 126 3.65 3.24 3.28
CA TYR A 126 3.12 2.22 2.40
C TYR A 126 2.54 2.83 1.12
N ILE A 127 2.83 2.16 0.00
CA ILE A 127 2.21 2.47 -1.28
C ILE A 127 1.21 1.35 -1.55
N LEU A 128 -0.09 1.66 -1.46
CA LEU A 128 -1.09 0.75 -2.02
C LEU A 128 -1.07 0.88 -3.52
N HIS A 129 -1.25 -0.26 -4.19
CA HIS A 129 -1.22 -0.32 -5.63
C HIS A 129 -2.42 -1.12 -6.13
N PHE A 130 -3.12 -0.56 -7.10
CA PHE A 130 -4.24 -1.21 -7.75
C PHE A 130 -4.16 -0.99 -9.25
N GLU A 131 -4.05 -2.06 -10.01
CA GLU A 131 -3.98 -1.98 -11.46
C GLU A 131 -5.07 -2.81 -12.10
N ALA A 132 -5.80 -2.17 -13.01
CA ALA A 132 -6.87 -2.80 -13.77
C ALA A 132 -6.63 -2.67 -15.29
N ILE A 133 -7.17 -3.64 -16.02
CA ILE A 133 -7.31 -3.64 -17.47
C ILE A 133 -8.54 -2.83 -17.83
N GLY A 134 -8.37 -1.92 -18.78
CA GLY A 134 -9.46 -1.15 -19.35
C GLY A 134 -8.98 -0.16 -20.39
N PHE A 135 -9.94 0.56 -20.95
CA PHE A 135 -9.76 1.62 -21.92
C PHE A 135 -9.90 2.99 -21.23
N ASN A 136 -9.02 3.93 -21.54
CA ASN A 136 -9.04 5.28 -20.97
C ASN A 136 -9.18 5.28 -19.44
N THR A 137 -8.53 4.32 -18.78
CA THR A 137 -8.79 4.02 -17.37
C THR A 137 -8.34 5.16 -16.45
N THR A 138 -9.25 5.60 -15.57
CA THR A 138 -8.94 6.49 -14.44
C THR A 138 -9.01 5.72 -13.13
N TYR A 139 -8.34 6.22 -12.10
CA TYR A 139 -8.26 5.57 -10.80
C TYR A 139 -8.60 6.59 -9.71
N GLU A 140 -9.48 6.20 -8.80
CA GLU A 140 -9.90 6.99 -7.64
C GLU A 140 -9.73 6.15 -6.37
N TRP A 141 -9.16 6.75 -5.34
CA TRP A 141 -8.91 6.09 -4.07
C TRP A 141 -9.90 6.55 -3.02
N TYR A 142 -10.36 5.61 -2.21
CA TYR A 142 -11.41 5.80 -1.23
C TYR A 142 -10.99 5.23 0.12
N ALA A 143 -11.45 5.89 1.18
CA ALA A 143 -11.32 5.42 2.56
C ALA A 143 -12.72 5.24 3.18
N CYS A 144 -12.90 4.22 4.01
CA CYS A 144 -14.17 3.96 4.69
C CYS A 144 -13.95 3.22 6.03
N ASN A 145 -14.93 3.25 6.93
CA ASN A 145 -14.90 2.45 8.16
C ASN A 145 -15.76 1.19 8.05
N ASN A 146 -16.76 1.21 7.17
CA ASN A 146 -17.64 0.07 6.96
C ASN A 146 -17.16 -0.77 5.77
N PRO A 147 -17.12 -2.10 5.90
CA PRO A 147 -16.68 -2.98 4.81
C PRO A 147 -17.67 -3.01 3.63
N ASP A 148 -18.90 -2.54 3.81
CA ASP A 148 -19.87 -2.36 2.73
C ASP A 148 -19.69 -1.05 1.95
N ARG A 149 -18.69 -0.23 2.32
CA ARG A 149 -18.33 1.05 1.67
C ARG A 149 -19.42 2.12 1.80
N SER A 150 -20.38 1.94 2.71
CA SER A 150 -21.50 2.87 2.90
C SER A 150 -21.09 4.27 3.36
N ASP A 151 -19.93 4.39 4.00
CA ASP A 151 -19.35 5.65 4.49
C ASP A 151 -18.10 6.07 3.71
N ALA A 152 -17.95 5.59 2.47
CA ALA A 152 -16.77 5.88 1.65
C ALA A 152 -16.60 7.38 1.39
N VAL A 153 -15.36 7.84 1.56
CA VAL A 153 -14.90 9.20 1.27
C VAL A 153 -13.78 9.13 0.25
N LEU A 154 -13.86 9.97 -0.78
CA LEU A 154 -12.80 10.12 -1.76
C LEU A 154 -11.54 10.67 -1.09
N ILE A 155 -10.40 10.03 -1.30
CA ILE A 155 -9.10 10.52 -0.86
C ILE A 155 -8.63 11.52 -1.91
N GLU A 156 -8.73 12.81 -1.59
CA GLU A 156 -8.18 13.87 -2.43
C GLU A 156 -6.65 13.81 -2.33
N THR A 157 -5.98 13.17 -3.30
CA THR A 157 -4.52 13.23 -3.39
C THR A 157 -4.11 14.69 -3.56
N SER A 158 -3.46 15.28 -2.56
CA SER A 158 -2.88 16.61 -2.74
C SER A 158 -1.77 16.51 -3.79
N LEU A 159 -2.00 17.10 -4.96
CA LEU A 159 -1.07 17.15 -6.10
C LEU A 159 0.21 17.99 -5.82
N ASN A 160 0.58 18.21 -4.56
CA ASN A 160 1.51 19.28 -4.16
C ASN A 160 2.86 18.84 -3.60
N GLU A 161 3.15 17.54 -3.47
CA GLU A 161 4.53 17.07 -3.39
C GLU A 161 4.95 16.57 -4.79
N PRO A 162 6.02 17.11 -5.39
CA PRO A 162 6.45 16.74 -6.73
C PRO A 162 7.17 15.38 -6.71
N ASN A 163 6.42 14.31 -6.42
CA ASN A 163 6.74 12.94 -6.78
C ASN A 163 5.54 12.36 -7.53
N THR A 164 5.29 12.94 -8.69
CA THR A 164 4.55 12.33 -9.82
C THR A 164 4.97 10.88 -10.02
N ILE A 165 4.14 9.88 -9.71
CA ILE A 165 4.49 8.50 -10.12
C ILE A 165 3.35 7.74 -10.80
N ASP A 166 2.13 7.59 -10.27
CA ASP A 166 1.12 6.77 -10.97
C ASP A 166 -0.28 6.89 -10.31
N PRO A 167 -1.39 7.17 -11.03
CA PRO A 167 -2.74 7.15 -10.42
C PRO A 167 -3.16 5.77 -9.88
N ILE A 168 -2.48 4.72 -10.30
CA ILE A 168 -2.67 3.33 -9.81
C ILE A 168 -2.04 3.10 -8.43
N ALA A 169 -1.35 4.09 -7.88
CA ALA A 169 -0.68 4.00 -6.60
C ALA A 169 -1.00 5.23 -5.75
N ILE A 170 -1.27 5.01 -4.47
CA ILE A 170 -1.44 6.09 -3.52
C ILE A 170 -0.45 5.89 -2.38
N PHE A 171 0.21 7.00 -2.01
CA PHE A 171 1.05 7.06 -0.82
C PHE A 171 0.16 7.45 0.35
N PHE A 172 0.21 6.67 1.42
CA PHE A 172 -0.51 6.99 2.64
C PHE A 172 0.40 7.76 3.61
N ASP A 173 0.02 9.00 3.92
CA ASP A 173 0.64 9.81 4.97
C ASP A 173 -0.21 9.75 6.25
N ASN A 174 0.38 9.15 7.27
CA ASN A 174 -0.31 8.38 8.30
C ASN A 174 -1.12 9.19 9.33
N TYR A 175 -1.03 10.52 9.38
CA TYR A 175 -1.66 11.24 10.50
C TYR A 175 -3.18 11.38 10.39
N GLU A 176 -3.71 11.76 9.21
CA GLU A 176 -5.16 11.87 8.97
C GLU A 176 -5.78 10.52 8.54
N GLU A 177 -4.98 9.63 7.97
CA GLU A 177 -5.46 8.41 7.30
C GLU A 177 -5.62 7.22 8.27
N ASN A 178 -4.91 7.24 9.41
CA ASN A 178 -5.08 6.25 10.50
C ASN A 178 -6.47 6.22 11.14
N LYS A 179 -7.37 7.16 10.78
CA LYS A 179 -8.75 7.16 11.25
C LYS A 179 -9.64 6.16 10.52
N TYR A 180 -9.30 5.77 9.28
CA TYR A 180 -10.14 4.89 8.46
C TYR A 180 -9.70 3.43 8.58
N THR A 181 -10.69 2.55 8.73
CA THR A 181 -10.45 1.10 8.85
C THR A 181 -10.10 0.43 7.52
N TYR A 182 -10.60 0.95 6.39
CA TYR A 182 -10.41 0.34 5.08
C TYR A 182 -10.06 1.36 4.01
N PHE A 183 -9.26 0.91 3.05
CA PHE A 183 -8.92 1.63 1.84
C PHE A 183 -9.20 0.76 0.62
N TYR A 184 -9.59 1.38 -0.49
CA TYR A 184 -9.75 0.70 -1.76
C TYR A 184 -9.61 1.67 -2.92
N CYS A 185 -9.44 1.14 -4.13
CA CYS A 185 -9.43 1.90 -5.35
C CYS A 185 -10.60 1.48 -6.24
N VAL A 186 -11.12 2.41 -7.04
CA VAL A 186 -12.02 2.13 -8.15
C VAL A 186 -11.32 2.57 -9.42
N ALA A 187 -11.09 1.61 -10.32
CA ALA A 187 -10.69 1.90 -11.67
C ALA A 187 -11.92 2.05 -12.55
N THR A 188 -11.98 3.10 -13.34
CA THR A 188 -13.10 3.37 -14.25
C THR A 188 -12.59 3.29 -15.67
N SER A 189 -12.99 2.24 -16.39
CA SER A 189 -12.73 2.06 -17.81
C SER A 189 -13.85 2.69 -18.62
N THR A 190 -13.51 3.53 -19.59
CA THR A 190 -14.47 4.22 -20.46
C THR A 190 -14.15 4.03 -21.93
N GLU A 191 -15.14 3.55 -22.68
CA GLU A 191 -15.03 3.40 -24.13
C GLU A 191 -16.38 3.53 -24.82
N ASN A 192 -16.47 4.36 -25.85
CA ASN A 192 -17.69 4.61 -26.62
C ASN A 192 -18.94 4.93 -25.77
N GLY A 193 -18.74 5.59 -24.62
CA GLY A 193 -19.81 5.93 -23.68
C GLY A 193 -20.23 4.77 -22.77
N ASN A 194 -19.69 3.56 -22.94
CA ASN A 194 -19.78 2.50 -21.95
C ASN A 194 -18.79 2.77 -20.83
N VAL A 195 -19.24 2.57 -19.60
CA VAL A 195 -18.45 2.75 -18.38
C VAL A 195 -18.46 1.43 -17.62
N LEU A 196 -17.27 0.96 -17.26
CA LEU A 196 -17.07 -0.19 -16.41
C LEU A 196 -16.28 0.26 -15.17
N GLU A 197 -16.92 0.16 -14.01
CA GLU A 197 -16.27 0.38 -12.71
C GLU A 197 -15.73 -0.94 -12.19
N ILE A 198 -14.46 -0.93 -11.81
CA ILE A 198 -13.69 -2.09 -11.38
C ILE A 198 -13.17 -1.76 -9.98
N PRO A 199 -13.92 -2.11 -8.93
CA PRO A 199 -13.44 -1.91 -7.57
C PRO A 199 -12.38 -2.94 -7.21
N SER A 200 -11.33 -2.49 -6.51
CA SER A 200 -10.40 -3.37 -5.83
C SER A 200 -11.06 -4.12 -4.67
N SER A 201 -10.34 -5.06 -4.09
CA SER A 201 -10.61 -5.55 -2.73
C SER A 201 -10.43 -4.44 -1.69
N LEU A 202 -10.84 -4.69 -0.44
CA LEU A 202 -10.54 -3.78 0.67
C LEU A 202 -9.16 -4.10 1.24
N CYS A 203 -8.34 -3.08 1.41
CA CYS A 203 -7.15 -3.11 2.25
C CYS A 203 -7.54 -2.66 3.67
N LYS A 204 -7.38 -3.53 4.67
CA LYS A 204 -7.66 -3.20 6.08
C LYS A 204 -6.46 -2.49 6.71
N ASN A 205 -6.70 -1.33 7.31
CA ASN A 205 -5.74 -0.59 8.10
C ASN A 205 -5.63 -1.18 9.51
N ILE A 206 -4.48 -1.80 9.83
CA ILE A 206 -4.30 -2.39 11.16
C ILE A 206 -4.18 -1.33 12.26
N PHE A 207 -3.60 -0.16 11.96
CA PHE A 207 -3.44 0.92 12.93
C PHE A 207 -4.79 1.50 13.39
N ALA A 208 -5.76 1.55 12.48
CA ALA A 208 -7.11 1.98 12.82
C ALA A 208 -7.82 1.03 13.82
N THR A 209 -7.38 -0.23 13.94
CA THR A 209 -7.92 -1.18 14.91
C THR A 209 -7.40 -0.97 16.33
N ILE A 210 -6.36 -0.14 16.50
CA ILE A 210 -5.75 0.14 17.79
C ILE A 210 -6.27 1.47 18.30
N LYS A 211 -6.80 1.48 19.52
CA LYS A 211 -7.33 2.69 20.16
C LYS A 211 -6.59 2.93 21.47
N GLY A 212 -5.73 3.95 21.49
CA GLY A 212 -5.13 4.46 22.72
C GLY A 212 -6.17 5.14 23.62
N THR A 213 -5.85 5.24 24.92
CA THR A 213 -6.56 6.14 25.84
C THR A 213 -6.10 7.60 25.65
N ASP A 214 -6.68 8.55 26.39
CA ASP A 214 -6.26 9.96 26.37
C ASP A 214 -4.79 10.19 26.78
N LYS A 215 -4.16 9.19 27.40
CA LYS A 215 -2.75 9.19 27.81
C LYS A 215 -1.83 8.44 26.86
N THR A 216 -2.39 7.82 25.83
CA THR A 216 -1.68 6.93 24.91
C THR A 216 -1.72 7.50 23.50
N PHE A 217 -0.56 7.58 22.89
CA PHE A 217 -0.38 7.95 21.50
C PHE A 217 0.34 6.80 20.78
N ILE A 218 -0.04 6.52 19.54
CA ILE A 218 0.61 5.50 18.72
C ILE A 218 1.13 6.22 17.49
N ASP A 219 2.44 6.17 17.29
CA ASP A 219 3.06 6.84 16.16
C ASP A 219 3.09 5.95 14.91
N PHE A 220 3.47 6.60 13.81
CA PHE A 220 3.72 5.98 12.52
C PHE A 220 5.07 5.24 12.48
N LEU A 221 5.69 4.87 13.59
CA LEU A 221 6.87 3.99 13.61
C LEU A 221 6.58 2.72 14.42
N GLY A 222 5.36 2.58 14.94
CA GLY A 222 4.93 1.42 15.69
C GLY A 222 5.25 1.50 17.14
N VAL A 223 5.38 2.71 17.65
CA VAL A 223 5.67 2.95 19.04
C VAL A 223 4.39 3.40 19.73
N ILE A 224 4.02 2.66 20.76
CA ILE A 224 2.92 3.00 21.66
C ILE A 224 3.53 3.81 22.81
N TYR A 225 3.28 5.11 22.85
CA TYR A 225 3.70 5.99 23.93
C TYR A 225 2.58 6.11 24.94
N THR A 226 2.88 5.91 26.22
CA THR A 226 1.89 6.16 27.28
C THR A 226 2.50 6.89 28.46
N SER A 227 1.71 7.79 29.04
CA SER A 227 2.02 8.46 30.31
C SER A 227 1.34 7.78 31.51
N SER A 228 0.87 6.54 31.36
CA SER A 228 0.27 5.74 32.44
C SER A 228 1.37 5.09 33.29
N PRO A 229 1.64 5.56 34.52
CA PRO A 229 2.94 5.30 35.14
C PRO A 229 2.98 4.13 36.13
N ASN A 230 1.86 3.42 36.32
CA ASN A 230 1.72 2.54 37.48
C ASN A 230 1.40 1.11 37.12
N ASN A 231 2.34 0.24 37.47
CA ASN A 231 2.16 -1.19 37.65
C ASN A 231 1.43 -1.81 36.45
N VAL A 232 2.01 -1.55 35.27
CA VAL A 232 1.45 -1.97 33.99
C VAL A 232 1.53 -3.49 33.88
N ASN A 233 0.61 -4.19 34.51
CA ASN A 233 0.51 -5.65 34.45
C ASN A 233 -0.60 -6.11 33.50
N THR A 234 -1.30 -5.13 32.89
CA THR A 234 -2.37 -5.31 31.91
C THR A 234 -2.30 -4.15 30.92
N LEU A 235 -2.58 -4.42 29.65
CA LEU A 235 -2.60 -3.38 28.61
C LEU A 235 -3.97 -2.69 28.44
N ASP A 236 -5.02 -3.23 29.07
CA ASP A 236 -6.41 -2.76 28.93
C ASP A 236 -6.62 -1.26 29.24
N ASN A 237 -5.77 -0.68 30.09
CA ASN A 237 -5.80 0.74 30.45
C ASN A 237 -4.87 1.62 29.59
N ILE A 238 -4.12 1.03 28.66
CA ILE A 238 -3.21 1.74 27.76
C ILE A 238 -3.85 1.86 26.38
N PHE A 239 -4.31 0.75 25.83
CA PHE A 239 -4.97 0.72 24.52
C PHE A 239 -5.92 -0.48 24.43
N SER A 240 -6.81 -0.46 23.44
CA SER A 240 -7.59 -1.62 23.00
C SER A 240 -7.28 -1.94 21.55
N VAL A 241 -7.46 -3.20 21.17
CA VAL A 241 -7.33 -3.68 19.79
C VAL A 241 -8.60 -4.42 19.41
N ASP A 242 -9.13 -4.12 18.22
CA ASP A 242 -10.16 -4.96 17.58
C ASP A 242 -9.48 -6.13 16.86
N GLY A 243 -9.12 -7.17 17.63
CA GLY A 243 -8.42 -8.35 17.16
C GLY A 243 -7.63 -9.05 18.26
N ASP A 244 -6.94 -10.13 17.89
CA ASP A 244 -6.07 -10.87 18.80
C ASP A 244 -4.68 -10.23 18.88
N ILE A 245 -4.11 -10.22 20.09
CA ILE A 245 -2.76 -9.74 20.34
C ILE A 245 -1.91 -10.80 21.05
N ARG A 246 -0.61 -10.80 20.74
CA ARG A 246 0.43 -11.47 21.53
C ARG A 246 1.31 -10.41 22.16
N VAL A 247 1.63 -10.56 23.44
CA VAL A 247 2.45 -9.58 24.15
C VAL A 247 3.66 -10.26 24.76
N THR A 248 4.83 -9.70 24.49
CA THR A 248 6.08 -10.05 25.15
C THR A 248 6.39 -8.96 26.18
N PRO A 249 6.38 -9.28 27.50
CA PRO A 249 6.70 -8.30 28.52
C PRO A 249 8.18 -7.89 28.46
N SER A 250 8.45 -6.60 28.70
CA SER A 250 9.82 -6.09 28.91
C SER A 250 10.44 -6.63 30.19
N TYR A 251 9.62 -6.90 31.20
CA TYR A 251 10.06 -7.38 32.50
C TYR A 251 9.12 -8.45 33.05
N ALA A 252 9.68 -9.50 33.64
CA ALA A 252 8.90 -10.55 34.26
C ALA A 252 9.57 -11.04 35.54
N THR A 253 8.74 -11.37 36.52
CA THR A 253 9.11 -12.09 37.74
C THR A 253 8.49 -13.49 37.71
N ASP A 254 8.87 -14.35 38.65
CA ASP A 254 8.28 -15.70 38.78
C ASP A 254 6.75 -15.69 38.93
N THR A 255 6.17 -14.56 39.36
CA THR A 255 4.74 -14.44 39.69
C THR A 255 3.98 -13.46 38.80
N GLN A 256 4.65 -12.70 37.94
CA GLN A 256 4.03 -11.57 37.26
C GLN A 256 4.79 -11.10 36.03
N ASN A 257 4.06 -10.85 34.95
CA ASN A 257 4.53 -10.10 33.78
C ASN A 257 4.25 -8.61 33.98
N CYS A 258 5.22 -7.78 33.64
CA CYS A 258 5.14 -6.34 33.65
C CYS A 258 5.40 -5.81 32.23
N TYR A 259 4.49 -4.99 31.74
CA TYR A 259 4.51 -4.42 30.41
C TYR A 259 4.99 -2.97 30.46
N GLY A 260 6.28 -2.79 30.75
CA GLY A 260 6.95 -1.50 30.75
C GLY A 260 7.55 -1.13 29.41
N THR A 261 8.42 -0.13 29.42
CA THR A 261 9.20 0.28 28.24
C THR A 261 9.99 -0.90 27.66
N GLY A 262 9.86 -1.09 26.34
CA GLY A 262 10.48 -2.19 25.60
C GLY A 262 9.59 -3.43 25.46
N SER A 263 8.36 -3.41 25.99
CA SER A 263 7.42 -4.51 25.76
C SER A 263 7.02 -4.54 24.29
N ILE A 264 6.88 -5.74 23.73
CA ILE A 264 6.49 -5.93 22.33
C ILE A 264 5.04 -6.38 22.27
N VAL A 265 4.22 -5.63 21.54
CA VAL A 265 2.81 -5.92 21.28
C VAL A 265 2.68 -6.32 19.81
N GLU A 266 2.35 -7.58 19.55
CA GLU A 266 2.12 -8.10 18.21
C GLU A 266 0.62 -8.24 17.96
N ILE A 267 0.14 -7.60 16.90
CA ILE A 267 -1.24 -7.75 16.45
C ILE A 267 -1.29 -8.88 15.44
N LEU A 268 -2.25 -9.78 15.61
CA LEU A 268 -2.36 -10.99 14.82
C LEU A 268 -3.42 -10.85 13.71
N ASN A 269 -3.14 -11.47 12.58
CA ASN A 269 -4.14 -11.75 11.54
C ASN A 269 -4.30 -13.28 11.43
N GLY A 270 -5.25 -13.83 12.18
CA GLY A 270 -5.30 -15.27 12.42
C GLY A 270 -4.12 -15.71 13.28
N ASP A 271 -3.31 -16.65 12.77
CA ASP A 271 -2.13 -17.18 13.48
C ASP A 271 -0.83 -16.43 13.16
N GLU A 272 -0.85 -15.49 12.20
CA GLU A 272 0.32 -14.75 11.75
C GLU A 272 0.43 -13.37 12.42
N VAL A 273 1.67 -12.94 12.72
CA VAL A 273 1.94 -11.59 13.21
C VAL A 273 1.81 -10.61 12.04
N ALA A 274 0.80 -9.75 12.09
CA ALA A 274 0.58 -8.72 11.08
C ALA A 274 1.45 -7.49 11.33
N ILE A 275 1.63 -7.09 12.60
CA ILE A 275 2.54 -6.01 12.97
C ILE A 275 3.05 -6.18 14.40
N GLY A 276 4.31 -5.79 14.64
CA GLY A 276 4.91 -5.66 15.96
C GLY A 276 5.06 -4.20 16.36
N LEU A 277 4.62 -3.87 17.56
CA LEU A 277 4.67 -2.53 18.14
C LEU A 277 5.51 -2.56 19.41
N THR A 278 6.23 -1.48 19.70
CA THR A 278 7.00 -1.35 20.94
C THR A 278 6.32 -0.39 21.89
N LEU A 279 6.15 -0.79 23.14
CA LEU A 279 5.60 0.06 24.20
C LEU A 279 6.70 0.93 24.82
N VAL A 280 6.39 2.20 24.99
CA VAL A 280 7.20 3.19 25.70
C VAL A 280 6.34 3.78 26.80
N VAL A 281 6.74 3.53 28.05
CA VAL A 281 6.11 4.10 29.24
C VAL A 281 6.98 5.26 29.72
N GLN A 282 6.40 6.46 29.72
CA GLN A 282 7.11 7.70 30.03
C GLN A 282 7.71 7.66 31.44
N GLY A 283 9.03 7.82 31.54
CA GLY A 283 9.78 7.77 32.79
C GLY A 283 10.17 6.36 33.26
N ASP A 284 9.69 5.29 32.64
CA ASP A 284 10.07 3.90 32.94
C ASP A 284 11.25 3.51 32.06
N ILE A 285 12.45 3.54 32.63
CA ILE A 285 13.72 3.42 31.88
C ILE A 285 14.34 2.05 32.10
N ASN A 286 13.98 1.38 33.18
CA ASN A 286 14.39 0.00 33.40
C ASN A 286 13.42 -1.02 32.75
N GLY A 287 12.26 -0.56 32.27
CA GLY A 287 11.25 -1.37 31.58
C GLY A 287 10.40 -2.22 32.53
N ASP A 288 10.39 -1.94 33.83
CA ASP A 288 9.65 -2.73 34.82
C ASP A 288 8.17 -2.34 34.92
N GLY A 289 7.72 -1.34 34.17
CA GLY A 289 6.34 -0.88 34.13
C GLY A 289 5.92 -0.07 35.36
N VAL A 290 6.87 0.36 36.21
CA VAL A 290 6.63 1.17 37.41
C VAL A 290 7.69 2.27 37.51
N VAL A 291 7.28 3.52 37.27
CA VAL A 291 8.20 4.66 37.42
C VAL A 291 8.50 4.91 38.90
N ASN A 292 9.72 4.61 39.33
CA ASN A 292 10.13 4.72 40.74
C ASN A 292 11.58 5.21 40.93
N VAL A 293 12.09 5.14 42.17
CA VAL A 293 13.43 5.63 42.51
C VAL A 293 14.55 4.95 41.72
N ILE A 294 14.33 3.72 41.23
CA ILE A 294 15.27 3.02 40.37
C ILE A 294 15.39 3.77 39.05
N ASP A 295 14.29 4.09 38.37
CA ASP A 295 14.32 4.87 37.13
C ASP A 295 14.96 6.23 37.33
N LEU A 296 14.59 6.94 38.40
CA LEU A 296 15.19 8.24 38.75
C LEU A 296 16.71 8.15 38.89
N THR A 297 17.20 7.08 39.53
CA THR A 297 18.63 6.84 39.68
C THR A 297 19.30 6.57 38.32
N GLU A 298 18.62 5.88 37.41
CA GLU A 298 19.12 5.62 36.06
C GLU A 298 19.12 6.88 35.18
N ILE A 299 18.11 7.76 35.30
CA ILE A 299 18.11 9.11 34.69
C ILE A 299 19.30 9.91 35.20
N GLU A 300 19.47 9.99 36.52
CA GLU A 300 20.56 10.76 37.14
C GLU A 300 21.92 10.29 36.63
N LYS A 301 22.14 8.97 36.56
CA LYS A 301 23.38 8.42 36.01
C LYS A 301 23.55 8.80 34.55
N ALA A 302 22.50 8.71 33.74
CA ALA A 302 22.59 8.97 32.31
C ALA A 302 22.82 10.44 31.98
N VAL A 303 22.10 11.36 32.65
CA VAL A 303 22.31 12.82 32.51
C VAL A 303 23.74 13.21 32.90
N ASN A 304 24.34 12.53 33.88
CA ASN A 304 25.73 12.77 34.29
C ASN A 304 26.78 12.00 33.46
N GLY A 305 26.39 11.31 32.38
CA GLY A 305 27.30 10.56 31.52
C GLY A 305 27.91 9.31 32.17
N HIS A 306 27.25 8.77 33.20
CA HIS A 306 27.64 7.54 33.89
C HIS A 306 26.90 6.29 33.39
N LYS A 307 25.90 6.48 32.52
CA LYS A 307 25.18 5.40 31.86
C LYS A 307 24.75 5.84 30.46
N ASP A 308 24.92 4.96 29.48
CA ASP A 308 24.31 5.13 28.17
C ASP A 308 22.90 4.54 28.21
N ILE A 309 21.92 5.31 27.73
CA ILE A 309 20.55 4.85 27.48
C ILE A 309 20.33 4.94 25.97
N THR A 310 19.85 3.86 25.35
CA THR A 310 19.67 3.77 23.90
C THR A 310 18.24 3.38 23.53
N ASP A 311 17.92 3.53 22.25
CA ASP A 311 16.70 3.02 21.63
C ASP A 311 15.42 3.52 22.33
N THR A 312 14.44 2.64 22.54
CA THR A 312 13.16 2.99 23.16
C THR A 312 13.29 3.47 24.61
N TYR A 313 14.37 3.09 25.30
CA TYR A 313 14.63 3.56 26.66
C TYR A 313 15.09 5.01 26.70
N SER A 314 15.79 5.52 25.68
CA SER A 314 16.12 6.94 25.62
C SER A 314 14.89 7.79 25.36
N VAL A 315 13.94 7.24 24.61
CA VAL A 315 12.63 7.86 24.37
C VAL A 315 11.79 7.90 25.65
N ALA A 316 11.81 6.85 26.47
CA ALA A 316 11.17 6.88 27.79
C ALA A 316 11.85 7.85 28.77
N ALA A 317 13.17 8.05 28.61
CA ALA A 317 13.98 8.91 29.46
C ALA A 317 13.77 10.41 29.19
N ASP A 318 13.43 10.79 27.96
CA ASP A 318 12.86 12.11 27.62
C ASP A 318 11.41 12.19 28.13
N ALA A 319 11.31 12.31 29.46
CA ALA A 319 10.05 12.26 30.17
C ALA A 319 9.22 13.52 29.95
N ASN A 320 9.78 14.65 29.52
CA ASN A 320 8.99 15.85 29.21
C ASN A 320 8.62 15.95 27.71
N ARG A 321 9.22 15.11 26.85
CA ARG A 321 9.04 15.05 25.40
C ARG A 321 9.44 16.35 24.69
N ASP A 322 10.52 16.98 25.15
CA ASP A 322 11.07 18.19 24.54
C ASP A 322 12.24 17.89 23.57
N GLU A 323 12.47 16.61 23.28
CA GLU A 323 13.53 16.09 22.42
C GLU A 323 14.95 16.28 23.00
N THR A 324 15.06 16.75 24.24
CA THR A 324 16.33 17.02 24.92
C THR A 324 16.40 16.27 26.24
N PHE A 325 17.24 15.23 26.30
CA PHE A 325 17.44 14.50 27.55
C PHE A 325 18.29 15.28 28.56
N ASP A 326 17.66 15.84 29.60
CA ASP A 326 18.31 16.65 30.64
C ASP A 326 17.70 16.54 32.06
N ILE A 327 18.02 17.48 32.95
CA ILE A 327 17.55 17.46 34.34
C ILE A 327 16.04 17.76 34.49
N ALA A 328 15.41 18.39 33.50
CA ALA A 328 13.98 18.62 33.46
C ALA A 328 13.21 17.29 33.32
N ASP A 329 13.79 16.30 32.65
CA ASP A 329 13.24 14.95 32.59
C ASP A 329 13.25 14.27 33.94
N TYR A 330 14.35 14.38 34.68
CA TYR A 330 14.42 13.88 36.05
C TYR A 330 13.29 14.45 36.91
N GLN A 331 13.07 15.77 36.83
CA GLN A 331 11.99 16.41 37.59
C GLN A 331 10.60 15.95 37.14
N THR A 332 10.42 15.68 35.85
CA THR A 332 9.17 15.16 35.29
C THR A 332 8.92 13.73 35.75
N ALA A 333 9.93 12.86 35.68
CA ALA A 333 9.88 11.49 36.19
C ALA A 333 9.62 11.45 37.71
N VAL A 334 10.17 12.40 38.48
CA VAL A 334 9.85 12.54 39.92
C VAL A 334 8.37 12.83 40.10
N ASN A 335 7.81 13.76 39.34
CA ASN A 335 6.38 14.10 39.44
C ASN A 335 5.49 12.90 39.09
N ILE A 336 5.90 12.13 38.07
CA ILE A 336 5.24 10.89 37.67
C ILE A 336 5.26 9.88 38.83
N ALA A 337 6.44 9.57 39.37
CA ALA A 337 6.63 8.63 40.48
C ALA A 337 5.88 9.03 41.77
N LEU A 338 5.63 10.33 41.98
CA LEU A 338 4.88 10.84 43.13
C LEU A 338 3.37 10.94 42.89
N SER A 339 2.95 11.00 41.63
CA SER A 339 1.54 10.95 41.23
C SER A 339 0.97 9.53 41.22
N ALA A 340 1.86 8.55 41.42
CA ALA A 340 1.59 7.12 41.43
C ALA A 340 0.84 6.64 42.67
#